data_AF-J5TET7-F1
#
_entry.id   AF-J5TET7-F1
#
_cell.length_a   1.000
_cell.length_b   1.000
_cell.length_c   1.000
_cell.angle_alpha   90.00
_cell.angle_beta   90.00
_cell.angle_gamma   90.00
#
_symmetry.space_group_name_H-M   'P 1'
#
loop_
_entity.id
_entity.type
_entity.pdbx_description
1 polymer ?
#
loop_
_entity_poly.entity_id
_entity_poly.type
_entity_poly.pdbx_seq_one_letter_code
_entity_poly.pdbx_strand_id
1 'polypeptide(L)'
;MSAATAARTGIFGRVWAAYLRVLEEHPLRTKMGTSGFMFLLGDSIAQFGIEGRRPFGSQPAVEDEEDSPEWNRKRTLRMLFYGTCVFGPLNHAWLSLVQRVEFANKWRTDISTCRARCARPGSVGSLHCVHFELTAVFWTGNGVMEGKSAPEVKAKWEMAFVGSYSKSLCVFGPTQIVNFTLTPPQHRLAVQQLVGLGWNTYISYMNNFNNRRLKLAAAELAAAQAAEAEALAHGEIVRSIDPAHPAKGSHEAVEKAQKEVEKRKAKLDKIAHAQGGGADGVATRMGY
;
A
#
# COMPACT_ATOMS: atom_id res chain seq x y z
N MET A 1 30.83 8.44 15.61
CA MET A 1 31.01 8.39 17.08
C MET A 1 31.55 7.02 17.42
N SER A 2 32.71 6.92 18.06
CA SER A 2 33.25 5.63 18.49
C SER A 2 32.35 5.03 19.58
N ALA A 3 32.25 3.69 19.65
CA ALA A 3 31.57 2.97 20.73
C ALA A 3 32.06 3.39 22.14
N ALA A 4 33.27 3.95 22.23
CA ALA A 4 33.83 4.52 23.45
C ALA A 4 33.18 5.86 23.87
N THR A 5 32.68 6.66 22.93
CA THR A 5 32.03 7.96 23.23
C THR A 5 30.61 7.77 23.76
N ALA A 6 29.95 6.66 23.43
CA ALA A 6 28.59 6.36 23.86
C ALA A 6 28.48 5.89 25.34
N ALA A 7 29.62 5.62 26.01
CA ALA A 7 29.66 5.19 27.41
C ALA A 7 29.43 6.35 28.42
N ARG A 8 29.47 7.61 27.98
CA ARG A 8 29.25 8.80 28.83
C ARG A 8 27.80 9.27 28.90
N THR A 9 26.86 8.59 28.27
CA THR A 9 25.46 9.00 28.17
C THR A 9 24.55 8.07 29.00
N GLY A 10 23.42 8.61 29.48
CA GLY A 10 22.48 7.93 30.37
C GLY A 10 21.88 6.63 29.80
N ILE A 11 20.81 6.10 30.42
CA ILE A 11 20.21 4.81 30.03
C ILE A 11 19.95 4.72 28.51
N PHE A 12 19.43 5.80 27.91
CA PHE A 12 19.21 5.92 26.47
C PHE A 12 20.49 5.73 25.64
N GLY A 13 21.59 6.34 26.07
CA GLY A 13 22.88 6.23 25.39
C GLY A 13 23.46 4.83 25.42
N ARG A 14 23.30 4.12 26.55
CA ARG A 14 23.71 2.71 26.69
C ARG A 14 22.87 1.78 25.82
N VAL A 15 21.55 1.98 25.77
CA VAL A 15 20.65 1.21 24.90
C VAL A 15 20.99 1.47 23.43
N TRP A 16 21.23 2.72 23.04
CA TRP A 16 21.64 3.07 21.68
C TRP A 16 22.99 2.46 21.31
N ALA A 17 23.98 2.52 22.21
CA ALA A 17 25.28 1.87 22.00
C ALA A 17 25.15 0.36 21.83
N ALA A 18 24.33 -0.29 22.65
CA ALA A 18 24.05 -1.72 22.54
C ALA A 18 23.38 -2.06 21.21
N TYR A 19 22.38 -1.27 20.78
CA TYR A 19 21.75 -1.42 19.47
C TYR A 19 22.76 -1.31 18.33
N LEU A 20 23.63 -0.30 18.35
CA LEU A 20 24.67 -0.11 17.33
C LEU A 20 25.67 -1.27 17.29
N ARG A 21 26.07 -1.82 18.45
CA ARG A 21 26.94 -3.00 18.52
C ARG A 21 26.29 -4.22 17.86
N VAL A 22 25.03 -4.50 18.20
CA VAL A 22 24.29 -5.64 17.63
C VAL A 22 24.01 -5.42 16.13
N LEU A 23 23.86 -4.18 15.68
CA LEU A 23 23.76 -3.83 14.26
C LEU A 23 25.06 -4.07 13.49
N GLU A 24 26.22 -3.82 14.11
CA GLU A 24 27.54 -4.10 13.50
C GLU A 24 27.84 -5.60 13.47
N GLU A 25 27.57 -6.33 14.55
CA GLU A 25 27.85 -7.77 14.67
C GLU A 25 26.88 -8.62 13.82
N HIS A 26 25.60 -8.25 13.79
CA HIS A 26 24.54 -9.02 13.12
C HIS A 26 23.63 -8.13 12.24
N PRO A 27 24.17 -7.50 11.17
CA PRO A 27 23.47 -6.47 10.43
C PRO A 27 22.17 -6.92 9.79
N LEU A 28 22.09 -8.16 9.30
CA LEU A 28 20.87 -8.69 8.69
C LEU A 28 19.77 -8.91 9.73
N ARG A 29 20.07 -9.64 10.81
CA ARG A 29 19.10 -9.97 11.88
C ARG A 29 18.56 -8.71 12.54
N THR A 30 19.44 -7.76 12.84
CA THR A 30 19.05 -6.48 13.46
C THR A 30 18.17 -5.66 12.53
N LYS A 31 18.50 -5.56 11.23
CA LYS A 31 17.66 -4.86 10.25
C LYS A 31 16.29 -5.53 10.07
N MET A 32 16.22 -6.85 10.09
CA MET A 32 14.96 -7.61 10.05
C MET A 32 14.10 -7.29 11.28
N GLY A 33 14.66 -7.39 12.48
CA GLY A 33 13.94 -7.11 13.73
C GLY A 33 13.45 -5.67 13.82
N THR A 34 14.32 -4.70 13.50
CA THR A 34 13.93 -3.27 13.44
C THR A 34 12.84 -3.01 12.41
N SER A 35 12.91 -3.66 11.23
CA SER A 35 11.88 -3.51 10.20
C SER A 35 10.54 -4.08 10.67
N GLY A 36 10.54 -5.30 11.21
CA GLY A 36 9.34 -5.92 11.78
C GLY A 36 8.66 -5.04 12.83
N PHE A 37 9.45 -4.51 13.76
CA PHE A 37 8.95 -3.60 14.79
C PHE A 37 8.34 -2.32 14.19
N MET A 38 8.98 -1.73 13.19
CA MET A 38 8.46 -0.53 12.50
C MET A 38 7.15 -0.78 11.76
N PHE A 39 6.98 -1.95 11.15
CA PHE A 39 5.72 -2.34 10.52
C PHE A 39 4.62 -2.59 11.55
N LEU A 40 4.95 -3.27 12.66
CA LEU A 40 4.02 -3.47 13.78
C LEU A 40 3.56 -2.14 14.38
N LEU A 41 4.49 -1.22 14.61
CA LEU A 41 4.18 0.10 15.17
C LEU A 41 3.31 0.91 14.20
N GLY A 42 3.66 0.94 12.91
CA GLY A 42 2.85 1.63 11.90
C GLY A 42 1.44 1.06 11.79
N ASP A 43 1.30 -0.27 11.80
CA ASP A 43 -0.01 -0.92 11.79
C ASP A 43 -0.82 -0.63 13.06
N SER A 44 -0.17 -0.61 14.23
CA SER A 44 -0.82 -0.23 15.49
C SER A 44 -1.32 1.21 15.47
N ILE A 45 -0.55 2.15 14.90
CA ILE A 45 -0.98 3.54 14.72
C ILE A 45 -2.16 3.61 13.75
N ALA A 46 -2.14 2.84 12.66
CA ALA A 46 -3.24 2.81 11.69
C ALA A 46 -4.53 2.29 12.34
N GLN A 47 -4.43 1.18 13.08
CA GLN A 47 -5.59 0.55 13.71
C GLN A 47 -6.16 1.38 14.87
N PHE A 48 -5.32 1.89 15.77
CA PHE A 48 -5.80 2.61 16.95
C PHE A 48 -6.03 4.10 16.70
N GLY A 49 -5.15 4.75 15.92
CA GLY A 49 -5.17 6.20 15.72
C GLY A 49 -6.06 6.64 14.56
N ILE A 50 -6.06 5.90 13.44
CA ILE A 50 -6.82 6.29 12.23
C ILE A 50 -8.16 5.57 12.18
N GLU A 51 -8.16 4.25 12.36
CA GLU A 51 -9.37 3.43 12.30
C GLU A 51 -10.16 3.43 13.61
N GLY A 52 -9.58 3.93 14.72
CA GLY A 52 -10.25 4.03 16.02
C GLY A 52 -10.60 2.68 16.65
N ARG A 53 -9.90 1.60 16.28
CA ARG A 53 -10.13 0.26 16.82
C ARG A 53 -9.79 0.22 18.32
N ARG A 54 -10.55 -0.58 19.08
CA ARG A 54 -10.32 -0.73 20.53
C ARG A 54 -9.32 -1.87 20.80
N PRO A 55 -8.33 -1.68 21.69
CA PRO A 55 -7.36 -2.73 22.03
C PRO A 55 -7.99 -3.88 22.83
N PHE A 56 -9.04 -3.59 23.59
CA PHE A 56 -9.82 -4.55 24.37
C PHE A 56 -11.30 -4.34 24.08
N GLY A 57 -11.92 -5.31 23.40
CA GLY A 57 -13.35 -5.36 23.10
C GLY A 57 -13.88 -6.72 23.53
N SER A 58 -15.05 -6.71 24.18
CA SER A 58 -15.73 -7.89 24.73
C SER A 58 -16.99 -8.22 23.92
N GLN A 59 -17.02 -7.93 22.62
CA GLN A 59 -18.18 -8.20 21.77
C GLN A 59 -17.95 -9.45 20.92
N PRO A 60 -19.03 -10.19 20.59
CA PRO A 60 -18.90 -11.45 19.88
C PRO A 60 -18.29 -11.21 18.49
N ALA A 61 -17.48 -12.17 18.06
CA ALA A 61 -16.84 -12.17 16.76
C ALA A 61 -17.88 -11.91 15.66
N VAL A 62 -17.81 -10.73 15.04
CA VAL A 62 -18.51 -10.46 13.78
C VAL A 62 -17.92 -11.41 12.73
N GLU A 63 -18.77 -12.01 11.89
CA GLU A 63 -18.36 -12.99 10.86
C GLU A 63 -17.27 -12.44 9.94
N ASP A 64 -17.26 -11.12 9.71
CA ASP A 64 -16.20 -10.40 9.00
C ASP A 64 -15.24 -9.66 9.96
N GLU A 65 -14.10 -10.29 10.26
CA GLU A 65 -12.98 -9.72 11.05
C GLU A 65 -12.42 -8.39 10.51
N GLU A 66 -12.67 -8.09 9.24
CA GLU A 66 -12.14 -6.89 8.59
C GLU A 66 -12.95 -5.63 8.97
N ASP A 67 -14.24 -5.80 9.31
CA ASP A 67 -15.18 -4.73 9.70
C ASP A 67 -15.46 -4.64 11.19
N SER A 68 -14.86 -5.54 12.00
CA SER A 68 -14.97 -5.45 13.44
C SER A 68 -14.33 -4.16 13.99
N PRO A 69 -14.94 -3.52 15.00
CA PRO A 69 -14.34 -2.36 15.70
C PRO A 69 -13.18 -2.76 16.63
N GLU A 70 -12.86 -4.05 16.70
CA GLU A 70 -11.83 -4.61 17.56
C GLU A 70 -10.47 -4.67 16.87
N TRP A 71 -9.41 -4.76 17.68
CA TRP A 71 -8.04 -4.88 17.21
C TRP A 71 -7.84 -6.13 16.34
N ASN A 72 -7.42 -5.93 15.09
CA ASN A 72 -7.11 -7.01 14.17
C ASN A 72 -5.67 -7.50 14.39
N ARG A 73 -5.54 -8.49 15.28
CA ARG A 73 -4.27 -9.14 15.62
C ARG A 73 -3.64 -9.87 14.43
N LYS A 74 -4.45 -10.52 13.58
CA LYS A 74 -3.95 -11.23 12.39
C LYS A 74 -3.31 -10.26 11.40
N ARG A 75 -3.91 -9.10 11.17
CA ARG A 75 -3.31 -8.02 10.35
C ARG A 75 -2.00 -7.53 10.94
N THR A 76 -1.95 -7.28 12.25
CA THR A 76 -0.72 -6.83 12.92
C THR A 76 0.40 -7.87 12.77
N LEU A 77 0.07 -9.15 12.94
CA LEU A 77 1.01 -10.25 12.79
C LEU A 77 1.50 -10.41 11.33
N ARG A 78 0.62 -10.23 10.34
CA ARG A 78 1.00 -10.21 8.92
C ARG A 78 1.96 -9.06 8.61
N MET A 79 1.71 -7.86 9.15
CA MET A 79 2.60 -6.70 8.96
C MET A 79 3.96 -6.91 9.65
N LEU A 80 3.96 -7.48 10.86
CA LEU A 80 5.18 -7.88 11.55
C LEU A 80 5.98 -8.90 10.73
N PHE A 81 5.32 -9.96 10.23
CA PHE A 81 5.95 -10.97 9.41
C PHE A 81 6.50 -10.39 8.10
N TYR A 82 5.71 -9.56 7.41
CA TYR A 82 6.14 -8.86 6.21
C TYR A 82 7.41 -8.04 6.47
N GLY A 83 7.40 -7.21 7.51
CA GLY A 83 8.53 -6.36 7.87
C GLY A 83 9.79 -7.17 8.19
N THR A 84 9.63 -8.28 8.91
CA THR A 84 10.75 -9.10 9.40
C THR A 84 11.31 -10.02 8.33
N CYS A 85 10.45 -10.76 7.62
CA CYS A 85 10.82 -11.88 6.76
C CYS A 85 10.86 -11.52 5.27
N VAL A 86 10.16 -10.48 4.83
CA VAL A 86 10.09 -10.09 3.41
C VAL A 86 10.87 -8.79 3.19
N PHE A 87 10.44 -7.71 3.83
CA PHE A 87 11.02 -6.38 3.63
C PHE A 87 12.45 -6.31 4.17
N GLY A 88 12.71 -6.82 5.39
CA GLY A 88 14.03 -6.77 6.02
C GLY A 88 15.15 -7.37 5.17
N PRO A 89 15.04 -8.63 4.71
CA PRO A 89 16.05 -9.26 3.85
C PRO A 89 16.17 -8.59 2.48
N LEU A 90 15.04 -8.24 1.86
CA LEU A 90 15.02 -7.57 0.55
C LEU A 90 15.73 -6.22 0.61
N ASN A 91 15.42 -5.42 1.64
CA ASN A 91 16.06 -4.13 1.88
C ASN A 91 17.56 -4.30 2.21
N HIS A 92 17.94 -5.34 2.96
CA HIS A 92 19.35 -5.63 3.22
C HIS A 92 20.13 -6.00 1.95
N ALA A 93 19.57 -6.87 1.11
CA ALA A 93 20.16 -7.27 -0.16
C ALA A 93 20.32 -6.07 -1.09
N TRP A 94 19.29 -5.23 -1.17
CA TRP A 94 19.32 -3.99 -1.95
C TRP A 94 20.40 -3.03 -1.46
N LEU A 95 20.45 -2.73 -0.16
CA LEU A 95 21.47 -1.84 0.40
C LEU A 95 22.88 -2.37 0.13
N SER A 96 23.06 -3.69 0.17
CA SER A 96 24.32 -4.35 -0.16
C SER A 96 24.67 -4.21 -1.65
N LEU A 97 23.68 -4.29 -2.55
CA LEU A 97 23.86 -4.03 -3.98
C LEU A 97 24.29 -2.59 -4.24
N VAL A 98 23.63 -1.62 -3.61
CA VAL A 98 23.97 -0.18 -3.73
C VAL A 98 25.39 0.09 -3.23
N GLN A 99 25.81 -0.57 -2.15
CA GLN A 99 27.18 -0.43 -1.63
C GLN A 99 28.25 -1.02 -2.56
N ARG A 100 27.91 -2.05 -3.35
CA ARG A 100 28.81 -2.66 -4.35
C ARG A 100 28.95 -1.84 -5.62
N VAL A 101 27.99 -0.97 -5.92
CA VAL A 101 28.12 0.01 -6.99
C VAL A 101 29.05 1.12 -6.50
N GLU A 102 30.36 0.94 -6.70
CA GLU A 102 31.35 1.94 -6.35
C GLU A 102 31.09 3.25 -7.10
N PHE A 103 30.59 4.26 -6.40
CA PHE A 103 30.62 5.62 -6.91
C PHE A 103 32.08 6.08 -6.93
N ALA A 104 32.62 6.32 -8.12
CA ALA A 104 34.03 6.61 -8.42
C ALA A 104 34.71 7.74 -7.61
N ASN A 105 33.98 8.48 -6.75
CA ASN A 105 34.54 9.53 -5.91
C ASN A 105 34.12 9.34 -4.45
N LYS A 106 34.99 8.72 -3.66
CA LYS A 106 34.77 8.39 -2.23
C LYS A 106 34.82 9.61 -1.29
N TRP A 107 35.06 10.83 -1.80
CA TRP A 107 35.25 12.04 -0.99
C TRP A 107 34.42 13.28 -1.40
N ARG A 108 33.53 13.18 -2.38
CA ARG A 108 32.52 14.23 -2.67
C ARG A 108 31.13 13.69 -2.39
N THR A 109 30.76 13.68 -1.11
CA THR A 109 29.38 13.43 -0.67
C THR A 109 28.73 14.73 -0.19
N ASP A 110 29.06 15.85 -0.84
CA ASP A 110 28.43 17.15 -0.62
C ASP A 110 27.92 17.66 -1.96
N ILE A 111 26.60 17.84 -2.06
CA ILE A 111 25.82 18.67 -3.00
C ILE A 111 26.07 18.50 -4.52
N SER A 112 27.32 18.52 -5.00
CA SER A 112 27.69 18.31 -6.41
C SER A 112 27.27 16.93 -6.93
N THR A 113 27.26 15.92 -6.06
CA THR A 113 26.93 14.55 -6.45
C THR A 113 25.43 14.37 -6.67
N CYS A 114 24.56 15.13 -5.99
CA CYS A 114 23.12 15.15 -6.27
C CYS A 114 22.80 15.90 -7.57
N ARG A 115 23.42 17.07 -7.81
CA ARG A 115 23.27 17.79 -9.08
C ARG A 115 23.77 16.97 -10.29
N ALA A 116 24.87 16.24 -10.12
CA ALA A 116 25.35 15.29 -11.12
C ALA A 116 24.53 13.98 -11.20
N ARG A 117 23.79 13.60 -10.15
CA ARG A 117 22.91 12.41 -10.14
C ARG A 117 21.59 12.68 -10.86
N CYS A 118 21.03 13.88 -10.71
CA CYS A 118 19.86 14.35 -11.44
C CYS A 118 20.16 14.65 -12.91
N ALA A 119 21.41 14.99 -13.24
CA ALA A 119 21.84 15.29 -14.60
C ALA A 119 22.35 14.07 -15.41
N ARG A 120 22.53 12.90 -14.79
CA ARG A 120 22.94 11.68 -15.49
C ARG A 120 21.71 10.83 -15.86
N PRO A 121 21.44 10.61 -17.16
CA PRO A 121 20.46 9.61 -17.58
C PRO A 121 20.88 8.25 -17.00
N GLY A 122 20.06 7.69 -16.10
CA GLY A 122 20.28 6.37 -15.50
C GLY A 122 20.49 6.34 -13.97
N SER A 123 21.03 7.38 -13.33
CA SER A 123 21.25 7.34 -11.87
C SER A 123 20.03 7.75 -11.03
N VAL A 124 19.14 8.57 -11.59
CA VAL A 124 17.79 8.81 -11.04
C VAL A 124 16.98 7.49 -11.03
N GLY A 125 17.24 6.60 -11.98
CA GLY A 125 16.63 5.27 -12.06
C GLY A 125 16.81 4.43 -10.80
N SER A 126 17.98 4.49 -10.14
CA SER A 126 18.27 3.66 -8.96
C SER A 126 17.38 3.96 -7.74
N LEU A 127 16.86 5.18 -7.59
CA LEU A 127 15.95 5.51 -6.48
C LEU A 127 14.48 5.20 -6.83
N HIS A 128 14.11 5.34 -8.10
CA HIS A 128 12.77 5.01 -8.60
C HIS A 128 12.52 3.51 -8.60
N CYS A 129 13.53 2.72 -9.02
CA CYS A 129 13.48 1.26 -8.98
C CYS A 129 13.12 0.75 -7.57
N VAL A 130 13.80 1.23 -6.53
CA VAL A 130 13.59 0.76 -5.15
C VAL A 130 12.18 0.97 -4.64
N HIS A 131 11.62 2.15 -4.87
CA HIS A 131 10.26 2.45 -4.43
C HIS A 131 9.25 1.64 -5.26
N PHE A 132 9.56 1.37 -6.53
CA PHE A 132 8.75 0.51 -7.39
C PHE A 132 8.76 -0.94 -6.89
N GLU A 133 9.94 -1.53 -6.69
CA GLU A 133 10.09 -2.93 -6.26
C GLU A 133 9.49 -3.17 -4.87
N LEU A 134 9.78 -2.30 -3.89
CA LEU A 134 9.28 -2.46 -2.52
C LEU A 134 7.76 -2.25 -2.45
N THR A 135 7.20 -1.34 -3.26
CA THR A 135 5.74 -1.16 -3.34
C THR A 135 5.09 -2.36 -4.03
N ALA A 136 5.68 -2.89 -5.11
CA ALA A 136 5.16 -4.06 -5.81
C ALA A 136 5.13 -5.29 -4.90
N VAL A 137 6.24 -5.56 -4.20
CA VAL A 137 6.37 -6.67 -3.25
C VAL A 137 5.44 -6.51 -2.05
N PHE A 138 5.16 -5.29 -1.62
CA PHE A 138 4.20 -5.05 -0.55
C PHE A 138 2.79 -5.52 -0.93
N TRP A 139 2.30 -5.10 -2.10
CA TRP A 139 0.94 -5.41 -2.53
C TRP A 139 0.77 -6.89 -2.89
N THR A 140 1.74 -7.48 -3.58
CA THR A 140 1.71 -8.92 -3.92
C THR A 140 1.89 -9.79 -2.68
N GLY A 141 2.91 -9.50 -1.86
CA GLY A 141 3.21 -10.24 -0.64
C GLY A 141 2.05 -10.18 0.36
N ASN A 142 1.49 -8.99 0.60
CA ASN A 142 0.31 -8.88 1.46
C ASN A 142 -0.86 -9.66 0.88
N GLY A 143 -1.18 -9.52 -0.42
CA GLY A 143 -2.24 -10.29 -1.06
C GLY A 143 -2.14 -11.79 -0.82
N VAL A 144 -0.95 -12.37 -0.99
CA VAL A 144 -0.69 -13.79 -0.72
C VAL A 144 -0.88 -14.14 0.76
N MET A 145 -0.39 -13.30 1.69
CA MET A 145 -0.55 -13.52 3.13
C MET A 145 -1.99 -13.38 3.64
N GLU A 146 -2.88 -12.72 2.89
CA GLU A 146 -4.33 -12.70 3.21
C GLU A 146 -5.05 -13.94 2.64
N GLY A 147 -4.34 -14.83 1.95
CA GLY A 147 -4.92 -16.04 1.36
C GLY A 147 -5.68 -15.79 0.06
N LYS A 148 -5.45 -14.66 -0.62
CA LYS A 148 -6.12 -14.34 -1.89
C LYS A 148 -5.58 -15.20 -3.03
N SER A 149 -6.47 -15.54 -3.96
CA SER A 149 -6.12 -16.23 -5.19
C SER A 149 -5.25 -15.35 -6.11
N ALA A 150 -4.49 -15.97 -7.01
CA ALA A 150 -3.66 -15.24 -7.99
C ALA A 150 -4.40 -14.12 -8.77
N PRO A 151 -5.63 -14.34 -9.30
CA PRO A 151 -6.37 -13.26 -9.98
C PRO A 151 -6.78 -12.13 -9.03
N GLU A 152 -7.14 -12.42 -7.78
CA GLU A 152 -7.49 -11.40 -6.79
C GLU A 152 -6.27 -10.58 -6.35
N VAL A 153 -5.10 -11.23 -6.22
CA VAL A 153 -3.84 -10.53 -5.96
C VAL A 153 -3.50 -9.59 -7.12
N LYS A 154 -3.68 -10.05 -8.36
CA LYS A 154 -3.48 -9.21 -9.55
C LYS A 154 -4.41 -8.01 -9.57
N ALA A 155 -5.72 -8.21 -9.36
CA ALA A 155 -6.69 -7.11 -9.32
C ALA A 155 -6.38 -6.09 -8.21
N LYS A 156 -5.97 -6.57 -7.02
CA LYS A 156 -5.52 -5.72 -5.93
C LYS A 156 -4.27 -4.92 -6.30
N TRP A 157 -3.31 -5.57 -6.95
CA TRP A 157 -2.09 -4.91 -7.41
C TRP A 157 -2.42 -3.82 -8.43
N GLU A 158 -3.21 -4.12 -9.45
CA GLU A 158 -3.60 -3.15 -10.49
C GLU A 158 -4.35 -1.94 -9.91
N MET A 159 -5.23 -2.17 -8.94
CA MET A 159 -5.94 -1.08 -8.24
C MET A 159 -4.98 -0.22 -7.40
N ALA A 160 -4.12 -0.85 -6.61
CA ALA A 160 -3.42 -0.18 -5.52
C ALA A 160 -2.03 0.35 -5.92
N PHE A 161 -1.38 -0.29 -6.90
CA PHE A 161 0.03 -0.09 -7.19
C PHE A 161 0.33 1.33 -7.67
N VAL A 162 -0.31 1.78 -8.76
CA VAL A 162 -0.02 3.08 -9.38
C VAL A 162 -0.24 4.22 -8.40
N GLY A 163 -1.38 4.24 -7.73
CA GLY A 163 -1.69 5.27 -6.74
C GLY A 163 -0.73 5.27 -5.55
N SER A 164 -0.30 4.09 -5.09
CA SER A 164 0.66 3.97 -3.99
C SER A 164 2.07 4.37 -4.42
N TYR A 165 2.51 3.96 -5.61
CA TYR A 165 3.82 4.31 -6.14
C TYR A 165 3.95 5.81 -6.34
N SER A 166 2.98 6.46 -6.98
CA SER A 166 2.98 7.92 -7.16
C SER A 166 3.06 8.67 -5.83
N LYS A 167 2.26 8.26 -4.83
CA LYS A 167 2.32 8.86 -3.49
C LYS A 167 3.65 8.61 -2.79
N SER A 168 4.25 7.44 -2.98
CA SER A 168 5.57 7.14 -2.43
C SER A 168 6.63 8.10 -2.97
N LEU A 169 6.57 8.46 -4.26
CA LEU A 169 7.46 9.45 -4.85
C LEU A 169 7.22 10.85 -4.30
N CYS A 170 5.95 11.23 -4.08
CA CYS A 170 5.59 12.52 -3.48
C CYS A 170 6.00 12.63 -2.01
N VAL A 171 6.12 11.53 -1.27
CA VAL A 171 6.58 11.54 0.12
C VAL A 171 8.11 11.47 0.17
N PHE A 172 8.70 10.44 -0.44
CA PHE A 172 10.12 10.16 -0.31
C PHE A 172 10.99 11.04 -1.19
N GLY A 173 10.51 11.54 -2.33
CA GLY A 173 11.25 12.51 -3.16
C GLY A 173 11.61 13.78 -2.39
N PRO A 174 10.62 14.53 -1.87
CA PRO A 174 10.87 15.70 -1.03
C PRO A 174 11.62 15.38 0.26
N THR A 175 11.31 14.24 0.90
CA THR A 175 12.04 13.80 2.10
C THR A 175 13.53 13.67 1.81
N GLN A 176 13.91 13.05 0.69
CA GLN A 176 15.32 12.90 0.32
C GLN A 176 15.98 14.25 0.03
N ILE A 177 15.27 15.19 -0.61
CA ILE A 177 15.77 16.56 -0.79
C ILE A 177 16.09 17.18 0.57
N VAL A 178 15.13 17.22 1.49
CA VAL A 178 15.31 17.75 2.86
C VAL A 178 16.44 17.03 3.60
N ASN A 179 16.55 15.72 3.42
CA ASN A 179 17.55 14.89 4.07
C ASN A 179 18.97 15.24 3.62
N PHE A 180 19.14 15.62 2.35
CA PHE A 180 20.44 15.97 1.78
C PHE A 180 20.76 17.47 1.81
N THR A 181 19.77 18.35 1.93
CA THR A 181 19.98 19.82 1.94
C THR A 181 20.01 20.40 3.35
N LEU A 182 19.08 20.00 4.21
CA LEU A 182 18.86 20.64 5.51
C LEU A 182 19.28 19.76 6.68
N THR A 183 19.29 18.44 6.50
CA THR A 183 19.52 17.50 7.61
C THR A 183 21.01 17.16 7.74
N PRO A 184 21.62 17.42 8.92
CA PRO A 184 22.98 17.01 9.20
C PRO A 184 23.16 15.49 9.04
N PRO A 185 24.32 15.00 8.56
CA PRO A 185 24.54 13.58 8.26
C PRO A 185 24.17 12.61 9.40
N GLN A 186 24.32 13.05 10.66
CA GLN A 186 24.04 12.22 11.83
C GLN A 186 22.53 12.02 12.08
N HIS A 187 21.69 12.97 11.63
CA HIS A 187 20.24 12.95 11.83
C HIS A 187 19.46 12.37 10.64
N ARG A 188 20.13 12.11 9.51
CA ARG A 188 19.45 11.68 8.28
C ARG A 188 18.67 10.38 8.41
N LEU A 189 19.22 9.45 9.18
CA LEU A 189 18.56 8.19 9.50
C LEU A 189 17.29 8.43 10.32
N ALA A 190 17.34 9.31 11.32
CA ALA A 190 16.19 9.59 12.17
C ALA A 190 15.03 10.18 11.37
N VAL A 191 15.30 11.15 10.48
CA VAL A 191 14.28 11.73 9.58
C VAL A 191 13.67 10.64 8.68
N GLN A 192 14.51 9.80 8.08
CA GLN A 192 14.05 8.70 7.23
C GLN A 192 13.17 7.70 7.98
N GLN A 193 13.53 7.34 9.22
CA GLN A 193 12.75 6.41 10.04
C GLN A 193 11.41 7.02 10.47
N LEU A 194 11.35 8.32 10.78
CA LEU A 194 10.11 9.02 11.13
C LEU A 194 9.14 9.07 9.94
N VAL A 195 9.61 9.49 8.77
CA VAL A 195 8.79 9.47 7.54
C VAL A 195 8.39 8.04 7.18
N GLY A 196 9.31 7.08 7.34
CA GLY A 196 9.06 5.66 7.11
C GLY A 196 7.95 5.10 8.01
N LEU A 197 7.88 5.52 9.28
CA LEU A 197 6.80 5.12 10.18
C LEU A 197 5.44 5.65 9.70
N GLY A 198 5.38 6.92 9.26
CA GLY A 198 4.19 7.48 8.65
C GLY A 198 3.77 6.73 7.38
N TRP A 199 4.74 6.36 6.54
CA TRP A 199 4.49 5.55 5.34
C TRP A 199 3.96 4.16 5.68
N ASN A 200 4.56 3.46 6.64
CA ASN A 200 4.10 2.14 7.10
C ASN A 200 2.66 2.18 7.63
N THR A 201 2.32 3.26 8.35
CA THR A 201 0.96 3.53 8.82
C THR A 201 0.00 3.71 7.64
N TYR A 202 0.38 4.54 6.67
CA TYR A 202 -0.42 4.81 5.47
C TYR A 202 -0.66 3.54 4.63
N ILE A 203 0.38 2.76 4.32
CA ILE A 203 0.24 1.56 3.48
C ILE A 203 -0.55 0.46 4.19
N SER A 204 -0.42 0.34 5.51
CA SER A 204 -1.24 -0.58 6.31
C SER A 204 -2.72 -0.19 6.21
N TYR A 205 -3.04 1.08 6.48
CA TYR A 205 -4.41 1.61 6.37
C TYR A 205 -4.99 1.39 4.97
N MET A 206 -4.23 1.79 3.93
CA MET A 206 -4.66 1.63 2.55
C MET A 206 -4.85 0.17 2.15
N ASN A 207 -4.02 -0.74 2.66
CA ASN A 207 -4.16 -2.17 2.39
C ASN A 207 -5.52 -2.70 2.87
N ASN A 208 -5.89 -2.36 4.11
CA ASN A 208 -7.18 -2.75 4.68
C ASN A 208 -8.36 -2.05 3.99
N PHE A 209 -8.22 -0.76 3.68
CA PHE A 209 -9.22 0.00 2.96
C PHE A 209 -9.51 -0.60 1.56
N ASN A 210 -8.45 -0.94 0.82
CA ASN A 210 -8.59 -1.56 -0.50
C ASN A 210 -9.18 -2.96 -0.42
N ASN A 211 -8.91 -3.72 0.65
CA ASN A 211 -9.54 -5.03 0.86
C ASN A 211 -11.06 -4.91 1.03
N ARG A 212 -11.52 -3.98 1.88
CA ARG A 212 -12.96 -3.71 2.05
C ARG A 212 -13.61 -3.33 0.73
N ARG A 213 -12.97 -2.46 -0.06
CA ARG A 213 -13.47 -2.06 -1.39
C ARG A 213 -13.58 -3.23 -2.36
N LEU A 214 -12.56 -4.09 -2.42
CA LEU A 214 -12.57 -5.27 -3.28
C LEU A 214 -13.67 -6.24 -2.88
N LYS A 215 -13.87 -6.46 -1.57
CA LYS A 215 -14.96 -7.29 -1.05
C LYS A 215 -16.34 -6.75 -1.44
N LEU A 216 -16.56 -5.45 -1.25
CA LEU A 216 -17.83 -4.80 -1.63
C LEU A 216 -18.08 -4.89 -3.13
N ALA A 217 -17.07 -4.63 -3.96
CA ALA A 217 -17.18 -4.75 -5.41
C ALA A 217 -17.46 -6.21 -5.85
N ALA A 218 -16.85 -7.19 -5.19
CA ALA A 218 -17.12 -8.61 -5.45
C ALA A 218 -18.56 -8.99 -5.05
N ALA A 219 -19.07 -8.48 -3.93
CA ALA A 219 -20.44 -8.70 -3.49
C ALA A 219 -21.47 -8.07 -4.46
N GLU A 220 -21.21 -6.85 -4.93
CA GLU A 220 -22.05 -6.18 -5.93
C GLU A 220 -22.06 -6.94 -7.26
N LEU A 221 -20.91 -7.45 -7.71
CA LEU A 221 -20.81 -8.26 -8.91
C LEU A 221 -21.59 -9.58 -8.77
N ALA A 222 -21.46 -10.27 -7.63
CA ALA A 222 -22.19 -11.50 -7.37
C ALA A 222 -23.71 -11.26 -7.34
N ALA A 223 -24.16 -10.16 -6.75
CA ALA A 223 -25.58 -9.77 -6.75
C ALA A 223 -26.08 -9.44 -8.16
N ALA A 224 -25.27 -8.77 -8.99
CA ALA A 224 -25.61 -8.50 -10.38
C ALA A 224 -25.71 -9.77 -11.22
N GLN A 225 -24.78 -10.73 -11.03
CA GLN A 225 -24.80 -12.03 -11.70
C GLN A 225 -26.00 -12.88 -11.28
N ALA A 226 -26.36 -12.86 -9.99
CA ALA A 226 -27.56 -13.53 -9.51
C ALA A 226 -28.83 -12.94 -10.13
N ALA A 227 -28.93 -11.61 -10.19
CA ALA A 227 -30.06 -10.93 -10.83
C ALA A 227 -30.14 -11.21 -12.35
N GLU A 228 -29.00 -11.30 -13.04
CA GLU A 228 -28.95 -11.68 -14.45
C GLU A 228 -29.38 -13.14 -14.66
N ALA A 229 -28.95 -14.07 -13.80
CA ALA A 229 -29.36 -15.47 -13.84
C ALA A 229 -30.87 -15.63 -13.56
N GLU A 230 -31.42 -14.89 -12.60
CA GLU A 230 -32.87 -14.85 -12.35
C GLU A 230 -33.64 -14.27 -13.53
N ALA A 231 -33.13 -13.21 -14.16
CA ALA A 231 -33.76 -12.61 -15.35
C ALA A 231 -33.71 -13.55 -16.57
N LEU A 232 -32.61 -14.28 -16.76
CA LEU A 232 -32.47 -15.33 -17.78
C LEU A 232 -33.42 -16.50 -17.51
N ALA A 233 -33.50 -16.99 -16.27
CA ALA A 233 -34.41 -18.05 -15.88
C ALA A 233 -35.87 -17.61 -16.06
N HIS A 234 -36.24 -16.39 -15.67
CA HIS A 234 -37.57 -15.84 -15.91
C HIS A 234 -37.84 -15.66 -17.41
N GLY A 235 -36.86 -15.26 -18.20
CA GLY A 235 -36.96 -15.15 -19.66
C GLY A 235 -37.10 -16.50 -20.38
N GLU A 236 -36.42 -17.55 -19.90
CA GLU A 236 -36.60 -18.93 -20.37
C GLU A 236 -37.96 -19.50 -19.96
N ILE A 237 -38.40 -19.26 -18.72
CA ILE A 237 -39.74 -19.64 -18.24
C ILE A 237 -40.81 -18.95 -19.10
N VAL A 238 -40.72 -17.64 -19.35
CA VAL A 238 -41.65 -16.90 -20.22
C VAL A 238 -41.61 -17.41 -21.67
N ARG A 239 -40.45 -17.79 -22.21
CA ARG A 239 -40.35 -18.39 -23.56
C ARG A 239 -40.90 -19.82 -23.62
N SER A 240 -40.91 -20.54 -22.51
CA SER A 240 -41.52 -21.87 -22.40
C SER A 240 -43.05 -21.83 -22.21
N ILE A 241 -43.60 -20.66 -21.83
CA ILE A 241 -45.05 -20.42 -21.72
C ILE A 241 -45.59 -19.96 -23.09
N ASP A 242 -45.91 -20.98 -23.89
CA ASP A 242 -46.85 -21.07 -25.02
C ASP A 242 -46.65 -20.21 -26.32
N PRO A 243 -46.41 -20.83 -27.49
CA PRO A 243 -46.33 -20.17 -28.80
C PRO A 243 -47.66 -19.62 -29.38
N ALA A 244 -48.78 -19.63 -28.62
CA ALA A 244 -50.11 -19.25 -29.13
C ALA A 244 -50.64 -17.88 -28.67
N HIS A 245 -49.91 -17.09 -27.87
CA HIS A 245 -50.41 -15.77 -27.41
C HIS A 245 -49.31 -14.69 -27.28
N PRO A 246 -49.37 -13.57 -28.03
CA PRO A 246 -48.34 -12.55 -27.99
C PRO A 246 -48.53 -11.63 -26.78
N ALA A 247 -47.75 -11.85 -25.72
CA ALA A 247 -47.73 -10.96 -24.57
C ALA A 247 -47.07 -9.62 -24.92
N LYS A 248 -47.90 -8.62 -25.27
CA LYS A 248 -47.50 -7.23 -25.56
C LYS A 248 -46.73 -6.53 -24.42
N GLY A 249 -46.75 -7.09 -23.20
CA GLY A 249 -46.06 -6.54 -22.03
C GLY A 249 -44.61 -7.02 -21.81
N SER A 250 -44.13 -8.04 -22.55
CA SER A 250 -42.79 -8.61 -22.32
C SER A 250 -41.67 -7.75 -22.91
N HIS A 251 -41.87 -7.14 -24.07
CA HIS A 251 -40.89 -6.26 -24.69
C HIS A 251 -40.67 -4.96 -23.90
N GLU A 252 -41.74 -4.37 -23.37
CA GLU A 252 -41.68 -3.13 -22.59
C GLU A 252 -40.98 -3.35 -21.24
N ALA A 253 -41.19 -4.51 -20.62
CA ALA A 253 -40.51 -4.89 -19.39
C ALA A 253 -39.01 -5.15 -19.60
N VAL A 254 -38.64 -5.82 -20.70
CA VAL A 254 -37.24 -6.09 -21.06
C VAL A 254 -36.51 -4.77 -21.38
N GLU A 255 -37.13 -3.86 -22.13
CA GLU A 255 -36.54 -2.56 -22.44
C GLU A 255 -36.33 -1.71 -21.18
N LYS A 256 -37.27 -1.77 -20.22
CA LYS A 256 -37.15 -1.06 -18.93
C LYS A 256 -36.02 -1.64 -18.07
N ALA A 257 -35.85 -2.96 -18.07
CA ALA A 257 -34.76 -3.64 -17.36
C ALA A 257 -33.39 -3.30 -17.97
N GLN A 258 -33.27 -3.27 -19.31
CA GLN A 258 -32.04 -2.86 -19.99
C GLN A 258 -31.68 -1.40 -19.72
N LYS A 259 -32.65 -0.49 -19.74
CA LYS A 259 -32.45 0.92 -19.37
C LYS A 259 -31.97 1.07 -17.93
N GLU A 260 -32.46 0.25 -17.00
CA GLU A 260 -32.02 0.29 -15.59
C GLU A 260 -30.59 -0.24 -15.41
N VAL A 261 -30.21 -1.29 -16.14
CA VAL A 261 -28.84 -1.82 -16.15
C VAL A 261 -27.85 -0.80 -16.73
N GLU A 262 -28.18 -0.15 -17.84
CA GLU A 262 -27.34 0.92 -18.41
C GLU A 262 -27.20 2.12 -17.47
N LYS A 263 -28.29 2.51 -16.80
CA LYS A 263 -28.27 3.59 -15.81
C LYS A 263 -27.36 3.27 -14.62
N ARG A 264 -27.34 2.00 -14.18
CA ARG A 264 -26.45 1.52 -13.11
C ARG A 264 -24.99 1.47 -13.55
N LYS A 265 -24.68 1.00 -14.76
CA LYS A 265 -23.34 1.07 -15.35
C LYS A 265 -22.84 2.51 -15.45
N ALA A 266 -23.64 3.42 -15.98
CA ALA A 266 -23.27 4.83 -16.09
C ALA A 266 -23.06 5.50 -14.72
N LYS A 267 -23.77 5.06 -13.67
CA LYS A 267 -23.56 5.54 -12.30
C LYS A 267 -22.25 5.02 -11.70
N LEU A 268 -21.92 3.75 -11.96
CA LEU A 268 -20.64 3.14 -11.59
C LEU A 268 -19.45 3.84 -12.27
N ASP A 269 -19.55 4.12 -13.57
CA ASP A 269 -18.51 4.86 -14.31
C ASP A 269 -18.36 6.30 -13.78
N LYS A 270 -19.48 6.97 -13.45
CA LYS A 270 -19.42 8.29 -12.80
C LYS A 270 -18.82 8.25 -11.42
N ILE A 271 -19.03 7.20 -10.63
CA ILE A 271 -18.38 7.04 -9.31
C ILE A 271 -16.89 6.76 -9.48
N ALA A 272 -16.52 5.92 -10.46
CA ALA A 272 -15.13 5.65 -10.82
C ALA A 272 -14.40 6.93 -11.27
N HIS A 273 -15.04 7.77 -12.09
CA HIS A 273 -14.48 9.05 -12.54
C HIS A 273 -14.53 10.17 -11.47
N ALA A 274 -15.61 10.29 -10.69
CA ALA A 274 -15.74 11.33 -9.67
C ALA A 274 -14.81 11.09 -8.48
N GLN A 275 -14.46 9.83 -8.18
CA GLN A 275 -13.50 9.50 -7.11
C GLN A 275 -12.05 9.32 -7.62
N GLY A 276 -11.84 9.40 -8.93
CA GLY A 276 -10.54 9.66 -9.56
C GLY A 276 -10.09 11.13 -9.48
N GLY A 277 -10.92 12.01 -8.91
CA GLY A 277 -10.71 13.45 -8.72
C GLY A 277 -9.61 13.85 -7.72
N GLY A 278 -8.47 13.16 -7.76
CA GLY A 278 -7.20 13.64 -7.22
C GLY A 278 -6.05 13.59 -8.24
N ALA A 279 -6.31 13.14 -9.48
CA ALA A 279 -5.27 12.96 -10.50
C ALA A 279 -5.23 14.06 -11.58
N ASP A 280 -6.28 14.88 -11.75
CA ASP A 280 -6.38 15.81 -12.89
C ASP A 280 -6.25 17.30 -12.51
N GLY A 281 -5.48 17.60 -11.46
CA GLY A 281 -5.21 18.97 -10.99
C GLY A 281 -4.00 19.66 -11.61
N VAL A 282 -3.36 19.11 -12.65
CA VAL A 282 -2.23 19.76 -13.35
C VAL A 282 -2.37 19.57 -14.86
N ALA A 283 -3.35 20.25 -15.45
CA ALA A 283 -3.30 20.62 -16.85
C ALA A 283 -3.44 22.15 -16.93
N THR A 284 -2.29 22.81 -16.88
CA THR A 284 -2.14 24.24 -17.14
C THR A 284 -2.76 24.55 -18.49
N ARG A 285 -3.92 25.21 -18.46
CA ARG A 285 -4.51 25.88 -19.60
C ARG A 285 -3.64 27.10 -19.90
N MET A 286 -2.58 26.92 -20.68
CA MET A 286 -1.87 28.03 -21.32
C MET A 286 -2.46 28.19 -22.72
N GLY A 287 -3.40 29.11 -22.81
CA GLY A 287 -3.92 29.65 -24.06
C GLY A 287 -4.33 31.07 -23.76
N TYR A 288 -3.39 32.01 -23.95
CA TYR A 288 -3.50 33.27 -24.70
C TYR A 288 -2.10 33.89 -24.74
#